data_AF-A0A1E3W2P4-F1
#
_entry.id   AF-A0A1E3W2P4-F1
#
_cell.length_a   1.000
_cell.length_b   1.000
_cell.length_c   1.000
_cell.angle_alpha   90.00
_cell.angle_beta   90.00
_cell.angle_gamma   90.00
#
_symmetry.space_group_name_H-M   'P 1'
#
loop_
_entity.id
_entity.type
_entity.pdbx_description
1 polymer ?
#
loop_
_entity_poly.entity_id
_entity_poly.type
_entity_poly.pdbx_seq_one_letter_code
_entity_poly.pdbx_strand_id
1 'polypeptide(L)'
;MPNPVVRAVTQDEIAAYKQAGVVLLKGILSLGAVNSLRRSIDRVVTELDSSPSGYDFTKVLRATAENDVDQLRAMSDGQYDLEAIMDYVKSTGKPLLADDDSEARDGAYFIDTGIAAKLNSYRQLCVGGALPEVAGQLLQSQTVRFFGDQVFVKEPKTPGKTAFHQDATYFEIEGEQCCVMWVPADPVTLETGAMMYVRGSHRDGTLYKPNVFISQAPLPGSEGADLPDIENNLDDYDIVHFDVEPGDVLVHHYRTIHGTGGNQSRYQVRRAASIRYCGDDIRFKERPWAPPQLHHTSRLNTGDALSGPDFPVVWQKAPQDGPNETVPVGADVDQLAGTRAA
;
A
#
# COMPACT_ATOMS: atom_id res chain seq x y z
N MET A 1 -0.50 -11.44 24.52
CA MET A 1 0.11 -10.14 24.84
C MET A 1 0.29 -9.40 23.52
N PRO A 2 0.14 -8.07 23.46
CA PRO A 2 0.51 -7.32 22.26
C PRO A 2 1.97 -7.67 21.92
N ASN A 3 2.27 -7.90 20.63
CA ASN A 3 3.65 -8.08 20.17
C ASN A 3 4.25 -6.67 20.09
N PRO A 4 5.11 -6.25 21.05
CA PRO A 4 5.71 -4.93 20.99
C PRO A 4 6.68 -4.83 19.80
N VAL A 5 7.07 -3.60 19.46
CA VAL A 5 8.22 -3.38 18.57
C VAL A 5 9.45 -4.12 19.10
N VAL A 6 10.28 -4.66 18.20
CA VAL A 6 11.54 -5.32 18.60
C VAL A 6 12.61 -4.31 19.03
N ARG A 7 12.52 -3.08 18.51
CA ARG A 7 13.38 -1.94 18.84
C ARG A 7 12.61 -0.63 18.71
N ALA A 8 13.16 0.46 19.24
CA ALA A 8 12.59 1.79 19.02
C ALA A 8 12.79 2.27 17.57
N VAL A 9 11.88 3.15 17.11
CA VAL A 9 12.09 3.98 15.93
C VAL A 9 13.07 5.09 16.29
N THR A 10 14.08 5.31 15.46
CA THR A 10 15.12 6.31 15.68
C THR A 10 14.69 7.69 15.19
N GLN A 11 15.35 8.75 15.68
CA GLN A 11 15.11 10.11 15.19
C GLN A 11 15.50 10.27 13.72
N ASP A 12 16.55 9.57 13.27
CA ASP A 12 16.99 9.60 11.88
C ASP A 12 15.96 8.93 10.95
N GLU A 13 15.31 7.84 11.39
CA GLU A 13 14.21 7.21 10.66
C GLU A 13 12.98 8.13 10.54
N ILE A 14 12.64 8.86 11.62
CA ILE A 14 11.55 9.86 11.60
C ILE A 14 11.91 11.00 10.63
N ALA A 15 13.15 11.49 10.67
CA ALA A 15 13.63 12.54 9.77
C ALA A 15 13.61 12.08 8.30
N ALA A 16 14.07 10.86 8.02
CA ALA A 16 14.05 10.26 6.70
C ALA A 16 12.62 10.15 6.15
N TYR A 17 11.67 9.62 6.94
CA TYR A 17 10.26 9.56 6.56
C TYR A 17 9.71 10.95 6.18
N LYS A 18 10.01 11.98 6.99
CA LYS A 18 9.54 13.35 6.73
C LYS A 18 10.14 13.94 5.45
N GLN A 19 11.43 13.69 5.20
CA GLN A 19 12.16 14.27 4.08
C GLN A 19 11.87 13.54 2.76
N ALA A 20 11.96 12.21 2.77
CA ALA A 20 11.87 11.35 1.59
C ALA A 20 10.44 10.86 1.30
N GLY A 21 9.54 10.92 2.28
CA GLY A 21 8.18 10.38 2.16
C GLY A 21 8.12 8.87 2.27
N VAL A 22 9.26 8.22 2.53
CA VAL A 22 9.40 6.78 2.75
C VAL A 22 10.58 6.51 3.68
N VAL A 23 10.47 5.47 4.50
CA VAL A 23 11.56 4.96 5.33
C VAL A 23 11.48 3.43 5.44
N LEU A 24 12.63 2.76 5.45
CA LEU A 24 12.75 1.35 5.80
C LEU A 24 13.08 1.18 7.29
N LEU A 25 12.18 0.53 8.02
CA LEU A 25 12.39 0.16 9.42
C LEU A 25 12.88 -1.28 9.50
N LYS A 26 14.21 -1.46 9.49
CA LYS A 26 14.83 -2.80 9.51
C LYS A 26 14.55 -3.55 10.81
N GLY A 27 14.08 -4.79 10.72
CA GLY A 27 13.89 -5.70 11.85
C GLY A 27 12.99 -5.16 12.97
N ILE A 28 12.03 -4.30 12.65
CA ILE A 28 11.13 -3.67 13.64
C ILE A 28 10.08 -4.65 14.16
N LEU A 29 9.75 -5.69 13.37
CA LEU A 29 8.81 -6.75 13.72
C LEU A 29 9.53 -8.04 14.11
N SER A 30 8.94 -8.80 15.03
CA SER A 30 9.41 -10.14 15.36
C SER A 30 9.08 -11.13 14.26
N LEU A 31 9.93 -12.14 14.05
CA LEU A 31 9.63 -13.23 13.12
C LEU A 31 8.33 -13.99 13.48
N GLY A 32 7.94 -13.99 14.76
CA GLY A 32 6.65 -14.52 15.19
C GLY A 32 5.46 -13.74 14.60
N ALA A 33 5.53 -12.41 14.59
CA ALA A 33 4.53 -11.55 13.96
C ALA A 33 4.50 -11.77 12.44
N VAL A 34 5.67 -11.84 11.79
CA VAL A 34 5.78 -12.09 10.34
C VAL A 34 5.23 -13.47 9.96
N ASN A 35 5.48 -14.50 10.76
CA ASN A 35 4.91 -15.82 10.54
C ASN A 35 3.38 -15.84 10.70
N SER A 36 2.83 -15.01 11.60
CA SER A 36 1.38 -14.84 11.74
C SER A 36 0.77 -14.12 10.54
N LEU A 37 1.47 -13.09 10.03
CA LEU A 37 1.11 -12.40 8.80
C LEU A 37 1.09 -13.38 7.61
N ARG A 38 2.18 -14.14 7.43
CA ARG A 38 2.33 -15.12 6.35
C ARG A 38 1.17 -16.11 6.31
N ARG A 39 0.85 -16.75 7.45
CA ARG A 39 -0.29 -17.68 7.55
C ARG A 39 -1.64 -17.00 7.26
N SER A 40 -1.78 -15.72 7.62
CA SER A 40 -3.00 -14.97 7.33
C SER A 40 -3.13 -14.69 5.84
N ILE A 41 -2.03 -14.31 5.17
CA ILE A 41 -2.00 -14.11 3.71
C ILE A 41 -2.26 -15.44 2.98
N ASP A 42 -1.63 -16.54 3.38
CA ASP A 42 -1.84 -17.86 2.76
C ASP A 42 -3.32 -18.28 2.84
N ARG A 43 -3.97 -17.99 3.97
CA ARG A 43 -5.41 -18.22 4.14
C ARG A 43 -6.25 -17.33 3.21
N VAL A 44 -5.93 -16.05 3.11
CA VAL A 44 -6.64 -15.13 2.21
C VAL A 44 -6.53 -15.59 0.76
N VAL A 45 -5.35 -16.02 0.31
CA VAL A 45 -5.18 -16.57 -1.04
C VAL A 45 -5.99 -17.84 -1.26
N THR A 46 -6.05 -18.73 -0.26
CA THR A 46 -6.86 -19.96 -0.34
C THR A 46 -8.36 -19.66 -0.43
N GLU A 47 -8.81 -18.59 0.21
CA GLU A 47 -10.22 -18.17 0.27
C GLU A 47 -10.56 -17.09 -0.78
N LEU A 48 -9.64 -16.77 -1.71
CA LEU A 48 -9.72 -15.60 -2.60
C LEU A 48 -11.00 -15.57 -3.43
N ASP A 49 -11.35 -16.68 -4.09
CA ASP A 49 -12.53 -16.79 -4.96
C ASP A 49 -13.86 -16.60 -4.20
N SER A 50 -13.85 -16.73 -2.87
CA SER A 50 -15.02 -16.47 -2.01
C SER A 50 -15.07 -15.06 -1.43
N SER A 51 -14.02 -14.28 -1.62
CA SER A 51 -13.91 -12.92 -1.08
C SER A 51 -14.50 -11.92 -2.08
N PRO A 52 -15.51 -11.11 -1.70
CA PRO A 52 -16.11 -10.13 -2.60
C PRO A 52 -15.15 -8.98 -2.98
N SER A 53 -14.01 -8.87 -2.32
CA SER A 53 -12.95 -7.91 -2.66
C SER A 53 -11.65 -8.59 -3.11
N GLY A 54 -11.68 -9.91 -3.29
CA GLY A 54 -10.56 -10.71 -3.75
C GLY A 54 -10.52 -10.78 -5.28
N TYR A 55 -9.36 -10.49 -5.87
CA TYR A 55 -9.16 -10.56 -7.31
C TYR A 55 -7.85 -11.25 -7.67
N ASP A 56 -7.90 -12.01 -8.75
CA ASP A 56 -6.72 -12.45 -9.48
C ASP A 56 -6.55 -11.52 -10.69
N PHE A 57 -5.67 -10.53 -10.55
CA PHE A 57 -5.38 -9.60 -11.63
C PHE A 57 -4.78 -10.30 -12.85
N THR A 58 -4.09 -11.43 -12.71
CA THR A 58 -3.62 -12.18 -13.88
C THR A 58 -4.80 -12.70 -14.71
N LYS A 59 -5.90 -13.15 -14.09
CA LYS A 59 -7.14 -13.50 -14.81
C LYS A 59 -7.76 -12.27 -15.47
N VAL A 60 -7.81 -11.13 -14.80
CA VAL A 60 -8.32 -9.87 -15.37
C VAL A 60 -7.50 -9.45 -16.60
N LEU A 61 -6.17 -9.49 -16.50
CA LEU A 61 -5.25 -9.17 -17.59
C LEU A 61 -5.49 -10.08 -18.81
N ARG A 62 -5.61 -11.41 -18.60
CA ARG A 62 -5.87 -12.39 -19.68
C ARG A 62 -7.22 -12.17 -20.33
N ALA A 63 -8.29 -12.08 -19.54
CA ALA A 63 -9.64 -11.83 -20.04
C ALA A 63 -9.72 -10.54 -20.87
N THR A 64 -9.03 -9.49 -20.42
CA THR A 64 -8.97 -8.21 -21.15
C THR A 64 -8.24 -8.35 -22.48
N ALA A 65 -7.10 -9.04 -22.50
CA ALA A 65 -6.31 -9.27 -23.72
C ALA A 65 -7.05 -10.14 -24.74
N GLU A 66 -7.80 -11.14 -24.27
CA GLU A 66 -8.58 -12.06 -25.10
C GLU A 66 -9.95 -11.49 -25.51
N ASN A 67 -10.33 -10.32 -24.98
CA ASN A 67 -11.66 -9.74 -25.09
C ASN A 67 -12.78 -10.69 -24.58
N ASP A 68 -12.49 -11.46 -23.53
CA ASP A 68 -13.45 -12.32 -22.86
C ASP A 68 -14.34 -11.52 -21.90
N VAL A 69 -15.40 -10.94 -22.45
CA VAL A 69 -16.38 -10.11 -21.71
C VAL A 69 -17.14 -10.95 -20.68
N ASP A 70 -17.43 -12.21 -20.99
CA ASP A 70 -18.18 -13.09 -20.07
C ASP A 70 -17.34 -13.39 -18.82
N GLN A 71 -16.04 -13.62 -18.97
CA GLN A 71 -15.13 -13.79 -17.83
C GLN A 71 -15.00 -12.51 -17.01
N LEU A 72 -14.86 -11.33 -17.65
CA LEU A 72 -14.81 -10.05 -16.94
C LEU A 72 -16.09 -9.80 -16.13
N ARG A 73 -17.26 -10.02 -16.74
CA ARG A 73 -18.55 -9.88 -16.08
C ARG A 73 -18.71 -10.85 -14.90
N ALA A 74 -18.26 -12.10 -15.05
CA ALA A 74 -18.28 -13.07 -13.96
C ALA A 74 -17.41 -12.66 -12.75
N MET A 75 -16.44 -11.76 -12.95
CA MET A 75 -15.60 -11.19 -11.88
C MET A 75 -16.10 -9.82 -11.38
N SER A 76 -17.18 -9.27 -11.96
CA SER A 76 -17.73 -7.94 -11.61
C SER A 76 -18.65 -7.91 -10.38
N ASP A 77 -19.04 -9.05 -9.81
CA ASP A 77 -20.04 -9.14 -8.72
C ASP A 77 -19.48 -8.77 -7.31
N GLY A 78 -18.27 -8.19 -7.26
CA GLY A 78 -17.56 -7.85 -6.04
C GLY A 78 -17.45 -6.34 -5.77
N GLN A 79 -16.30 -5.94 -5.23
CA GLN A 79 -15.89 -4.55 -5.01
C GLN A 79 -15.80 -3.70 -6.29
N TYR A 80 -15.52 -4.29 -7.46
CA TYR A 80 -15.26 -3.58 -8.71
C TYR A 80 -16.08 -4.17 -9.84
N ASP A 81 -16.64 -3.28 -10.67
CA ASP A 81 -17.19 -3.67 -11.97
C ASP A 81 -16.06 -3.75 -13.01
N LEU A 82 -15.45 -4.92 -13.12
CA LEU A 82 -14.28 -5.13 -13.98
C LEU A 82 -14.60 -5.03 -15.47
N GLU A 83 -15.78 -5.46 -15.92
CA GLU A 83 -16.24 -5.24 -17.30
C GLU A 83 -16.20 -3.74 -17.64
N ALA A 84 -16.91 -2.92 -16.86
CA ALA A 84 -16.97 -1.48 -17.11
C ALA A 84 -15.61 -0.79 -17.00
N ILE A 85 -14.80 -1.17 -16.01
CA ILE A 85 -13.45 -0.60 -15.82
C ILE A 85 -12.54 -0.98 -16.99
N MET A 86 -12.53 -2.25 -17.43
CA MET A 86 -11.66 -2.68 -18.53
C MET A 86 -12.09 -2.10 -19.88
N ASP A 87 -13.39 -1.95 -20.13
CA ASP A 87 -13.90 -1.24 -21.30
C ASP A 87 -13.49 0.24 -21.29
N TYR A 88 -13.56 0.89 -20.13
CA TYR A 88 -13.05 2.24 -19.97
C TYR A 88 -11.54 2.31 -20.23
N VAL A 89 -10.74 1.41 -19.65
CA VAL A 89 -9.29 1.35 -19.88
C VAL A 89 -8.97 1.25 -21.37
N LYS A 90 -9.64 0.35 -22.10
CA LYS A 90 -9.50 0.23 -23.57
C LYS A 90 -9.80 1.55 -24.28
N SER A 91 -10.84 2.27 -23.85
CA SER A 91 -11.21 3.57 -24.43
C SER A 91 -10.16 4.67 -24.22
N THR A 92 -9.36 4.58 -23.14
CA THR A 92 -8.30 5.57 -22.84
C THR A 92 -7.05 5.40 -23.70
N GLY A 93 -6.86 4.23 -24.34
CA GLY A 93 -5.63 3.88 -25.04
C GLY A 93 -4.43 3.62 -24.12
N LYS A 94 -4.60 3.64 -22.79
CA LYS A 94 -3.54 3.32 -21.83
C LYS A 94 -3.52 1.82 -21.53
N PRO A 95 -2.46 1.08 -21.91
CA PRO A 95 -2.43 -0.38 -21.82
C PRO A 95 -2.40 -0.87 -20.37
N LEU A 96 -2.71 -2.15 -20.17
CA LEU A 96 -2.41 -2.84 -18.93
C LEU A 96 -0.88 -3.00 -18.79
N LEU A 97 -0.37 -2.86 -17.57
CA LEU A 97 1.05 -2.86 -17.28
C LEU A 97 1.56 -4.25 -16.91
N ALA A 98 2.57 -4.69 -17.65
CA ALA A 98 3.33 -5.89 -17.40
C ALA A 98 4.82 -5.64 -17.66
N ASP A 99 5.70 -6.43 -17.05
CA ASP A 99 7.10 -6.51 -17.47
C ASP A 99 7.16 -7.18 -18.86
N ASP A 100 7.71 -6.50 -19.86
CA ASP A 100 8.09 -7.11 -21.14
C ASP A 100 9.09 -8.24 -20.85
N ASP A 101 8.84 -9.48 -21.30
CA ASP A 101 9.91 -10.33 -21.85
C ASP A 101 9.50 -11.72 -22.38
N SER A 102 10.40 -12.21 -23.24
CA SER A 102 10.46 -13.41 -24.09
C SER A 102 10.32 -14.82 -23.47
N GLU A 103 10.12 -14.98 -22.15
CA GLU A 103 9.89 -16.28 -21.51
C GLU A 103 8.42 -16.45 -21.09
N ALA A 104 7.91 -17.69 -21.05
CA ALA A 104 6.56 -17.97 -20.56
C ALA A 104 6.43 -17.58 -19.07
N ARG A 105 5.95 -16.34 -18.84
CA ARG A 105 5.62 -15.77 -17.54
C ARG A 105 4.12 -15.94 -17.30
N ASP A 106 3.76 -16.86 -16.43
CA ASP A 106 2.38 -17.26 -16.16
C ASP A 106 1.97 -17.13 -14.69
N GLY A 107 2.81 -16.49 -13.86
CA GLY A 107 2.56 -16.28 -12.44
C GLY A 107 1.30 -15.44 -12.18
N ALA A 108 0.65 -15.74 -11.06
CA ALA A 108 -0.57 -15.07 -10.62
C ALA A 108 -0.29 -13.82 -9.79
N TYR A 109 -1.18 -12.83 -9.90
CA TYR A 109 -1.18 -11.62 -9.08
C TYR A 109 -2.50 -11.51 -8.31
N PHE A 110 -2.45 -11.81 -7.01
CA PHE A 110 -3.61 -11.75 -6.14
C PHE A 110 -3.65 -10.48 -5.29
N ILE A 111 -4.86 -10.01 -5.04
CA ILE A 111 -5.15 -8.85 -4.21
C ILE A 111 -6.45 -9.08 -3.44
N ASP A 112 -6.51 -8.64 -2.19
CA ASP A 112 -7.76 -8.58 -1.43
C ASP A 112 -7.69 -7.44 -0.40
N THR A 113 -8.82 -6.80 -0.10
CA THR A 113 -8.93 -5.63 0.80
C THR A 113 -9.78 -5.93 2.03
N GLY A 114 -9.55 -5.17 3.10
CA GLY A 114 -10.36 -5.27 4.33
C GLY A 114 -10.21 -6.60 5.07
N ILE A 115 -9.00 -7.18 5.05
CA ILE A 115 -8.72 -8.47 5.69
C ILE A 115 -8.88 -8.38 7.21
N ALA A 116 -8.56 -7.23 7.82
CA ALA A 116 -8.74 -7.00 9.24
C ALA A 116 -10.23 -7.00 9.68
N ALA A 117 -11.17 -6.91 8.75
CA ALA A 117 -12.60 -7.06 9.04
C ALA A 117 -13.06 -8.54 8.98
N LYS A 118 -12.37 -9.38 8.21
CA LYS A 118 -12.76 -10.77 7.92
C LYS A 118 -11.97 -11.78 8.74
N LEU A 119 -10.72 -11.47 9.11
CA LEU A 119 -9.77 -12.40 9.70
C LEU A 119 -9.16 -11.85 10.99
N ASN A 120 -9.59 -12.41 12.13
CA ASN A 120 -9.15 -11.98 13.46
C ASN A 120 -7.63 -12.05 13.67
N SER A 121 -6.94 -13.08 13.14
CA SER A 121 -5.48 -13.21 13.30
C SER A 121 -4.73 -12.06 12.62
N TYR A 122 -5.22 -11.62 11.46
CA TYR A 122 -4.68 -10.48 10.73
C TYR A 122 -5.06 -9.16 11.41
N ARG A 123 -6.30 -9.04 11.89
CA ARG A 123 -6.77 -7.87 12.64
C ARG A 123 -5.88 -7.59 13.85
N GLN A 124 -5.51 -8.61 14.62
CA GLN A 124 -4.65 -8.45 15.80
C GLN A 124 -3.29 -7.81 15.46
N LEU A 125 -2.70 -8.15 14.31
CA LEU A 125 -1.47 -7.50 13.84
C LEU A 125 -1.69 -6.01 13.56
N CYS A 126 -2.82 -5.67 12.93
CA CYS A 126 -3.13 -4.31 12.50
C CYS A 126 -3.54 -3.39 13.67
N VAL A 127 -4.33 -3.88 14.63
CA VAL A 127 -4.96 -3.01 15.65
C VAL A 127 -4.37 -3.17 17.05
N GLY A 128 -3.72 -4.30 17.34
CA GLY A 128 -3.15 -4.59 18.66
C GLY A 128 -1.65 -4.95 18.63
N GLY A 129 -1.01 -4.85 17.48
CA GLY A 129 0.41 -5.15 17.28
C GLY A 129 1.32 -3.94 17.51
N ALA A 130 2.55 -4.06 17.03
CA ALA A 130 3.59 -3.03 17.11
C ALA A 130 3.35 -1.82 16.17
N LEU A 131 2.63 -2.05 15.06
CA LEU A 131 2.51 -1.08 13.97
C LEU A 131 1.79 0.24 14.35
N PRO A 132 0.70 0.25 15.16
CA PRO A 132 0.07 1.49 15.60
C PRO A 132 1.00 2.47 16.33
N GLU A 133 1.91 1.96 17.17
CA GLU A 133 2.88 2.79 17.88
C GLU A 133 3.93 3.39 16.93
N VAL A 134 4.43 2.59 15.99
CA VAL A 134 5.33 3.05 14.94
C VAL A 134 4.67 4.17 14.12
N ALA A 135 3.40 4.01 13.78
CA ALA A 135 2.63 5.02 13.04
C ALA A 135 2.54 6.33 13.85
N GLY A 136 2.27 6.24 15.15
CA GLY A 136 2.18 7.41 16.03
C GLY A 136 3.48 8.21 16.08
N GLN A 137 4.61 7.51 16.13
CA GLN A 137 5.94 8.12 16.10
C GLN A 137 6.26 8.77 14.75
N LEU A 138 6.02 8.09 13.63
CA LEU A 138 6.33 8.65 12.30
C LEU A 138 5.41 9.82 11.92
N LEU A 139 4.13 9.72 12.26
CA LEU A 139 3.13 10.76 12.00
C LEU A 139 3.21 11.94 12.99
N GLN A 140 3.97 11.80 14.09
CA GLN A 140 4.03 12.77 15.18
C GLN A 140 2.62 13.10 15.74
N SER A 141 1.79 12.07 15.85
CA SER A 141 0.38 12.19 16.25
C SER A 141 0.19 11.96 17.76
N GLN A 142 -0.87 12.52 18.33
CA GLN A 142 -1.34 12.18 19.68
C GLN A 142 -2.19 10.92 19.68
N THR A 143 -3.00 10.73 18.63
CA THR A 143 -3.82 9.53 18.44
C THR A 143 -3.59 8.93 17.06
N VAL A 144 -3.63 7.61 16.97
CA VAL A 144 -3.63 6.89 15.69
C VAL A 144 -4.90 6.05 15.57
N ARG A 145 -5.49 6.11 14.38
CA ARG A 145 -6.61 5.27 13.96
C ARG A 145 -6.19 4.32 12.86
N PHE A 146 -6.73 3.12 12.91
CA PHE A 146 -6.66 2.19 11.77
C PHE A 146 -7.64 2.67 10.69
N PHE A 147 -7.18 2.74 9.45
CA PHE A 147 -8.01 3.18 8.31
C PHE A 147 -8.46 2.01 7.44
N GLY A 148 -7.58 1.06 7.19
CA GLY A 148 -7.87 -0.09 6.35
C GLY A 148 -6.61 -0.85 5.97
N ASP A 149 -6.80 -1.94 5.25
CA ASP A 149 -5.71 -2.82 4.84
C ASP A 149 -5.94 -3.45 3.47
N GLN A 150 -4.88 -4.03 2.94
CA GLN A 150 -4.87 -4.78 1.71
C GLN A 150 -3.74 -5.79 1.72
N VAL A 151 -3.93 -6.94 1.10
CA VAL A 151 -2.88 -7.92 0.85
C VAL A 151 -2.58 -8.03 -0.64
N PHE A 152 -1.32 -8.29 -0.95
CA PHE A 152 -0.82 -8.46 -2.31
C PHE A 152 0.07 -9.69 -2.37
N VAL A 153 -0.16 -10.54 -3.37
CA VAL A 153 0.68 -11.71 -3.62
C VAL A 153 1.05 -11.76 -5.09
N LYS A 154 2.35 -11.76 -5.38
CA LYS A 154 2.86 -12.07 -6.71
C LYS A 154 3.56 -13.42 -6.65
N GLU A 155 2.97 -14.42 -7.29
CA GLU A 155 3.60 -15.72 -7.47
C GLU A 155 4.91 -15.60 -8.29
N PRO A 156 5.76 -16.64 -8.31
CA PRO A 156 6.91 -16.66 -9.19
C PRO A 156 6.51 -16.42 -10.65
N LYS A 157 7.32 -15.66 -11.39
CA LYS A 157 7.12 -15.31 -12.81
C LYS A 157 5.85 -14.50 -13.11
N THR A 158 5.34 -13.74 -12.14
CA THR A 158 4.20 -12.84 -12.36
C THR A 158 4.66 -11.58 -13.10
N PRO A 159 4.18 -11.31 -14.33
CA PRO A 159 4.62 -10.13 -15.08
C PRO A 159 3.88 -8.85 -14.67
N GLY A 160 2.73 -8.98 -14.00
CA GLY A 160 1.85 -7.84 -13.67
C GLY A 160 2.53 -6.81 -12.77
N LYS A 161 2.50 -5.54 -13.21
CA LYS A 161 3.03 -4.39 -12.46
C LYS A 161 1.94 -3.73 -11.62
N THR A 162 2.38 -2.90 -10.67
CA THR A 162 1.53 -1.86 -10.08
C THR A 162 1.99 -0.53 -10.66
N ALA A 163 1.09 0.19 -11.33
CA ALA A 163 1.34 1.51 -11.88
C ALA A 163 1.83 2.48 -10.79
N PHE A 164 2.67 3.44 -11.16
CA PHE A 164 2.99 4.55 -10.27
C PHE A 164 1.71 5.30 -9.91
N HIS A 165 1.51 5.59 -8.63
CA HIS A 165 0.32 6.28 -8.13
C HIS A 165 0.57 6.93 -6.76
N GLN A 166 -0.37 7.75 -6.31
CA GLN A 166 -0.49 8.19 -4.92
C GLN A 166 -1.69 7.48 -4.28
N ASP A 167 -1.51 7.00 -3.06
CA ASP A 167 -2.61 6.41 -2.27
C ASP A 167 -3.70 7.45 -1.92
N ALA A 168 -3.30 8.71 -1.70
CA ALA A 168 -4.15 9.79 -1.20
C ALA A 168 -5.43 10.08 -1.99
N THR A 169 -5.45 9.77 -3.29
CA THR A 169 -6.62 10.02 -4.14
C THR A 169 -7.50 8.79 -4.34
N TYR A 170 -7.09 7.62 -3.84
CA TYR A 170 -7.95 6.44 -3.67
C TYR A 170 -8.74 6.47 -2.36
N PHE A 171 -8.22 7.16 -1.33
CA PHE A 171 -8.79 7.11 0.01
C PHE A 171 -9.78 8.25 0.23
N GLU A 172 -10.89 7.96 0.89
CA GLU A 172 -11.91 8.94 1.28
C GLU A 172 -11.47 9.79 2.49
N ILE A 173 -10.26 10.32 2.44
CA ILE A 173 -9.65 11.14 3.48
C ILE A 173 -8.90 12.33 2.90
N GLU A 174 -8.68 13.33 3.74
CA GLU A 174 -7.77 14.46 3.52
C GLU A 174 -7.04 14.83 4.81
N GLY A 175 -5.91 15.54 4.69
CA GLY A 175 -4.98 15.89 5.78
C GLY A 175 -3.54 15.47 5.46
N GLU A 176 -2.63 15.50 6.41
CA GLU A 176 -1.23 15.10 6.20
C GLU A 176 -0.85 13.84 6.99
N GLN A 177 -1.50 13.56 8.11
CA GLN A 177 -1.07 12.47 8.98
C GLN A 177 -1.63 11.12 8.53
N CYS A 178 -1.33 10.66 7.32
CA CYS A 178 -1.62 9.28 6.90
C CYS A 178 -0.36 8.59 6.37
N CYS A 179 -0.09 7.41 6.94
CA CYS A 179 1.00 6.55 6.50
C CYS A 179 0.47 5.18 6.10
N VAL A 180 1.18 4.56 5.17
CA VAL A 180 0.95 3.21 4.71
C VAL A 180 2.17 2.38 5.08
N MET A 181 1.92 1.30 5.81
CA MET A 181 2.93 0.33 6.23
C MET A 181 2.86 -0.89 5.35
N TRP A 182 3.87 -1.03 4.50
CA TRP A 182 4.05 -2.19 3.66
C TRP A 182 4.94 -3.21 4.39
N VAL A 183 4.36 -4.38 4.69
CA VAL A 183 4.97 -5.43 5.51
C VAL A 183 5.20 -6.68 4.65
N PRO A 184 6.45 -7.00 4.28
CA PRO A 184 6.76 -8.23 3.56
C PRO A 184 6.62 -9.46 4.46
N ALA A 185 6.05 -10.54 3.92
CA ALA A 185 6.12 -11.86 4.53
C ALA A 185 7.30 -12.70 4.00
N ASP A 186 7.94 -12.26 2.92
CA ASP A 186 9.06 -12.93 2.23
C ASP A 186 10.19 -11.94 1.96
N PRO A 187 11.44 -12.40 1.74
CA PRO A 187 12.47 -11.54 1.20
C PRO A 187 12.03 -10.96 -0.14
N VAL A 188 12.25 -9.66 -0.37
CA VAL A 188 11.89 -8.97 -1.61
C VAL A 188 13.04 -8.08 -2.06
N THR A 189 13.51 -8.33 -3.27
CA THR A 189 14.44 -7.46 -4.02
C THR A 189 13.70 -6.72 -5.13
N LEU A 190 14.36 -5.74 -5.76
CA LEU A 190 13.82 -5.05 -6.94
C LEU A 190 13.31 -6.02 -8.02
N GLU A 191 14.08 -7.07 -8.35
CA GLU A 191 13.74 -8.11 -9.34
C GLU A 191 12.47 -8.91 -8.96
N THR A 192 12.20 -9.06 -7.68
CA THR A 192 11.02 -9.79 -7.16
C THR A 192 9.82 -8.89 -6.86
N GLY A 193 9.90 -7.61 -7.22
CA GLY A 193 8.80 -6.65 -7.07
C GLY A 193 8.85 -5.85 -5.77
N ALA A 194 10.03 -5.37 -5.38
CA ALA A 194 10.14 -4.33 -4.35
C ALA A 194 9.38 -3.05 -4.76
N MET A 195 8.98 -2.26 -3.77
CA MET A 195 8.37 -0.97 -4.02
C MET A 195 9.40 0.04 -4.51
N MET A 196 9.02 0.79 -5.54
CA MET A 196 9.75 1.94 -6.07
C MET A 196 9.02 3.20 -5.67
N TYR A 197 9.74 4.22 -5.23
CA TYR A 197 9.19 5.49 -4.75
C TYR A 197 9.86 6.66 -5.46
N VAL A 198 9.09 7.67 -5.85
CA VAL A 198 9.67 8.98 -6.23
C VAL A 198 10.00 9.72 -4.93
N ARG A 199 11.29 9.80 -4.59
CA ARG A 199 11.74 10.39 -3.32
C ARG A 199 11.24 11.83 -3.17
N GLY A 200 10.62 12.13 -2.03
CA GLY A 200 10.16 13.47 -1.67
C GLY A 200 8.90 13.96 -2.39
N SER A 201 8.31 13.14 -3.26
CA SER A 201 7.11 13.49 -4.05
C SER A 201 5.88 13.85 -3.21
N HIS A 202 5.79 13.38 -1.96
CA HIS A 202 4.71 13.74 -1.04
C HIS A 202 4.65 15.23 -0.70
N ARG A 203 5.75 15.96 -0.89
CA ARG A 203 5.89 17.39 -0.55
C ARG A 203 5.49 18.33 -1.69
N ASP A 204 5.28 17.81 -2.90
CA ASP A 204 4.84 18.60 -4.06
C ASP A 204 3.46 19.23 -3.83
N GLY A 205 2.61 18.59 -3.01
CA GLY A 205 1.25 19.07 -2.71
C GLY A 205 0.25 18.81 -3.85
N THR A 206 0.73 18.45 -5.04
CA THR A 206 -0.12 18.00 -6.14
C THR A 206 -0.80 16.67 -5.79
N LEU A 207 -2.12 16.64 -5.96
CA LEU A 207 -2.91 15.42 -5.94
C LEU A 207 -3.16 14.96 -7.38
N TYR A 208 -2.62 13.80 -7.71
CA TYR A 208 -2.77 13.19 -9.03
C TYR A 208 -3.98 12.27 -9.07
N LYS A 209 -4.63 12.20 -10.23
CA LYS A 209 -5.75 11.26 -10.45
C LYS A 209 -5.31 9.84 -10.12
N PRO A 210 -6.10 9.09 -9.32
CA PRO A 210 -5.84 7.67 -9.11
C PRO A 210 -6.01 6.93 -10.43
N ASN A 211 -5.24 5.87 -10.64
CA ASN A 211 -5.36 5.01 -11.82
C ASN A 211 -5.99 3.65 -11.47
N VAL A 212 -6.24 2.79 -12.45
CA VAL A 212 -6.83 1.45 -12.22
C VAL A 212 -5.84 0.42 -11.64
N PHE A 213 -4.71 0.88 -11.08
CA PHE A 213 -3.67 0.10 -10.39
C PHE A 213 -2.80 -0.78 -11.29
N ILE A 214 -3.41 -1.45 -12.27
CA ILE A 214 -2.75 -2.28 -13.30
C ILE A 214 -2.64 -1.58 -14.66
N SER A 215 -3.00 -0.30 -14.74
CA SER A 215 -2.84 0.58 -15.91
C SER A 215 -2.76 2.02 -15.43
N GLN A 216 -2.09 2.87 -16.21
CA GLN A 216 -2.05 4.33 -16.00
C GLN A 216 -3.38 5.02 -16.36
N ALA A 217 -4.40 4.28 -16.82
CA ALA A 217 -5.75 4.79 -17.03
C ALA A 217 -6.30 5.36 -15.71
N PRO A 218 -6.71 6.65 -15.66
CA PRO A 218 -7.28 7.22 -14.45
C PRO A 218 -8.58 6.51 -14.10
N LEU A 219 -9.01 6.54 -12.83
CA LEU A 219 -10.35 6.08 -12.47
C LEU A 219 -11.39 6.97 -13.15
N PRO A 220 -12.49 6.42 -13.70
CA PRO A 220 -13.54 7.19 -14.33
C PRO A 220 -14.08 8.31 -13.43
N GLY A 221 -14.17 9.53 -13.97
CA GLY A 221 -14.67 10.69 -13.23
C GLY A 221 -13.76 11.21 -12.12
N SER A 222 -12.53 10.70 -12.00
CA SER A 222 -11.60 11.19 -10.98
C SER A 222 -11.05 12.59 -11.29
N GLU A 223 -10.86 13.37 -10.22
CA GLU A 223 -10.34 14.73 -10.26
C GLU A 223 -8.88 14.78 -9.78
N GLY A 224 -8.17 15.84 -10.17
CA GLY A 224 -6.75 16.06 -9.87
C GLY A 224 -5.92 16.32 -11.12
N ALA A 225 -4.61 16.47 -10.94
CA ALA A 225 -3.68 16.54 -12.06
C ALA A 225 -3.49 15.15 -12.70
N ASP A 226 -3.14 15.09 -13.98
CA ASP A 226 -2.71 13.83 -14.58
C ASP A 226 -1.32 13.46 -14.04
N LEU A 227 -1.16 12.21 -13.61
CA LEU A 227 0.15 11.72 -13.18
C LEU A 227 1.11 11.74 -14.39
N PRO A 228 2.34 12.27 -14.23
CA PRO A 228 3.36 12.15 -15.26
C PRO A 228 3.60 10.69 -15.64
N ASP A 229 4.05 10.46 -16.88
CA ASP A 229 4.39 9.12 -17.37
C ASP A 229 5.75 8.65 -16.80
N ILE A 230 5.76 8.32 -15.51
CA ILE A 230 6.96 7.91 -14.78
C ILE A 230 7.46 6.57 -15.31
N GLU A 231 6.55 5.65 -15.63
CA GLU A 231 6.85 4.30 -16.12
C GLU A 231 7.79 4.29 -17.33
N ASN A 232 7.62 5.24 -18.26
CA ASN A 232 8.46 5.33 -19.46
C ASN A 232 9.62 6.33 -19.33
N ASN A 233 9.75 7.02 -18.18
CA ASN A 233 10.74 8.09 -17.99
C ASN A 233 11.41 7.98 -16.61
N LEU A 234 11.71 6.76 -16.15
CA LEU A 234 12.26 6.51 -14.81
C LEU A 234 13.51 7.35 -14.50
N ASP A 235 14.39 7.55 -15.49
CA ASP A 235 15.64 8.32 -15.37
C ASP A 235 15.43 9.81 -15.06
N ASP A 236 14.25 10.35 -15.35
CA ASP A 236 13.88 11.74 -15.08
C ASP A 236 13.49 11.98 -13.60
N TYR A 237 13.36 10.91 -12.81
CA TYR A 237 12.93 10.97 -11.41
C TYR A 237 13.99 10.40 -10.46
N ASP A 238 14.01 10.89 -9.22
CA ASP A 238 14.79 10.28 -8.13
C ASP A 238 14.04 9.07 -7.58
N ILE A 239 14.04 7.98 -8.35
CA ILE A 239 13.40 6.72 -7.98
C ILE A 239 14.28 5.97 -6.99
N VAL A 240 13.71 5.62 -5.84
CA VAL A 240 14.38 4.81 -4.82
C VAL A 240 13.63 3.52 -4.52
N HIS A 241 14.39 2.48 -4.18
CA HIS A 241 13.86 1.22 -3.70
C HIS A 241 14.67 0.69 -2.52
N PHE A 242 14.11 -0.34 -1.89
CA PHE A 242 14.74 -1.05 -0.78
C PHE A 242 14.55 -2.55 -0.98
N ASP A 243 15.65 -3.29 -0.86
CA ASP A 243 15.56 -4.72 -0.63
C ASP A 243 15.22 -4.94 0.85
N VAL A 244 14.32 -5.88 1.11
CA VAL A 244 13.69 -6.06 2.43
C VAL A 244 13.61 -7.53 2.81
N GLU A 245 13.73 -7.78 4.11
CA GLU A 245 13.68 -9.12 4.70
C GLU A 245 12.47 -9.28 5.64
N PRO A 246 12.01 -10.52 5.90
CA PRO A 246 11.02 -10.80 6.94
C PRO A 246 11.38 -10.15 8.29
N GLY A 247 10.57 -9.19 8.72
CA GLY A 247 10.78 -8.42 9.96
C GLY A 247 10.96 -6.92 9.71
N ASP A 248 11.29 -6.56 8.47
CA ASP A 248 11.33 -5.19 8.01
C ASP A 248 9.92 -4.64 7.77
N VAL A 249 9.79 -3.31 7.80
CA VAL A 249 8.57 -2.60 7.39
C VAL A 249 8.99 -1.39 6.57
N LEU A 250 8.44 -1.27 5.35
CA LEU A 250 8.50 -0.02 4.60
C LEU A 250 7.32 0.84 5.02
N VAL A 251 7.58 2.09 5.39
CA VAL A 251 6.54 3.05 5.72
C VAL A 251 6.62 4.23 4.78
N HIS A 252 5.56 4.48 4.01
CA HIS A 252 5.47 5.64 3.13
C HIS A 252 4.30 6.54 3.50
N HIS A 253 4.50 7.83 3.26
CA HIS A 253 3.43 8.81 3.34
C HIS A 253 2.45 8.53 2.21
N TYR A 254 1.15 8.58 2.47
CA TYR A 254 0.13 8.22 1.49
C TYR A 254 0.08 9.13 0.23
N ARG A 255 0.80 10.25 0.23
CA ARG A 255 1.02 11.11 -0.97
C ARG A 255 2.32 10.81 -1.73
N THR A 256 3.16 9.91 -1.24
CA THR A 256 4.39 9.52 -1.93
C THR A 256 4.03 8.71 -3.16
N ILE A 257 4.48 9.17 -4.33
CA ILE A 257 4.29 8.47 -5.60
C ILE A 257 5.10 7.17 -5.57
N HIS A 258 4.45 6.05 -5.85
CA HIS A 258 5.10 4.74 -5.79
C HIS A 258 4.46 3.71 -6.73
N GLY A 259 5.22 2.69 -7.08
CA GLY A 259 4.81 1.60 -7.98
C GLY A 259 5.62 0.33 -7.72
N THR A 260 5.33 -0.76 -8.45
CA THR A 260 6.09 -2.01 -8.35
C THR A 260 6.25 -2.68 -9.71
N GLY A 261 7.42 -3.28 -9.96
CA GLY A 261 7.63 -4.23 -11.06
C GLY A 261 6.89 -5.55 -10.83
N GLY A 262 6.98 -6.49 -11.78
CA GLY A 262 6.53 -7.86 -11.60
C GLY A 262 7.36 -8.64 -10.56
N ASN A 263 7.14 -9.95 -10.50
CA ASN A 263 8.02 -10.88 -9.77
C ASN A 263 8.71 -11.79 -10.78
N GLN A 264 9.99 -11.51 -11.06
CA GLN A 264 10.76 -12.25 -12.05
C GLN A 264 11.39 -13.53 -11.48
N SER A 265 11.27 -13.77 -10.18
CA SER A 265 11.78 -14.99 -9.56
C SER A 265 11.14 -16.23 -10.19
N ARG A 266 11.94 -17.29 -10.35
CA ARG A 266 11.46 -18.59 -10.84
C ARG A 266 10.85 -19.47 -9.75
N TYR A 267 11.05 -19.13 -8.47
CA TYR A 267 10.71 -20.00 -7.34
C TYR A 267 10.16 -19.26 -6.12
N GLN A 268 10.43 -17.96 -5.98
CA GLN A 268 10.06 -17.20 -4.78
C GLN A 268 8.76 -16.45 -4.99
N VAL A 269 7.78 -16.71 -4.11
CA VAL A 269 6.58 -15.90 -3.99
C VAL A 269 6.89 -14.59 -3.25
N ARG A 270 6.18 -13.51 -3.62
CA ARG A 270 6.24 -12.21 -2.96
C ARG A 270 4.89 -11.91 -2.31
N ARG A 271 4.77 -12.18 -1.00
CA ARG A 271 3.59 -11.84 -0.18
C ARG A 271 3.83 -10.58 0.64
N ALA A 272 2.86 -9.69 0.68
CA ALA A 272 2.90 -8.53 1.55
C ALA A 272 1.52 -8.01 1.96
N ALA A 273 1.50 -7.30 3.08
CA ALA A 273 0.38 -6.52 3.54
C ALA A 273 0.66 -5.03 3.39
N SER A 274 -0.36 -4.25 3.06
CA SER A 274 -0.39 -2.80 3.14
C SER A 274 -1.41 -2.41 4.21
N ILE A 275 -0.97 -1.69 5.24
CA ILE A 275 -1.76 -1.38 6.42
C ILE A 275 -1.73 0.13 6.64
N ARG A 276 -2.90 0.74 6.78
CA ARG A 276 -3.05 2.20 6.71
C ARG A 276 -3.44 2.76 8.07
N TYR A 277 -2.75 3.81 8.47
CA TYR A 277 -2.96 4.50 9.74
C TYR A 277 -3.12 6.01 9.53
N CYS A 278 -4.02 6.60 10.31
CA CYS A 278 -4.36 8.01 10.26
C CYS A 278 -4.14 8.67 11.64
N GLY A 279 -3.57 9.87 11.63
CA GLY A 279 -3.34 10.73 12.78
C GLY A 279 -4.47 11.71 13.05
N ASP A 280 -4.18 12.74 13.84
CA ASP A 280 -5.17 13.66 14.41
C ASP A 280 -5.77 14.63 13.37
N ASP A 281 -5.01 15.02 12.36
CA ASP A 281 -5.44 16.01 11.36
C ASP A 281 -6.34 15.43 10.26
N ILE A 282 -6.39 14.10 10.13
CA ILE A 282 -7.14 13.44 9.07
C ILE A 282 -8.64 13.69 9.23
N ARG A 283 -9.30 14.05 8.12
CA ARG A 283 -10.75 14.16 8.00
C ARG A 283 -11.26 13.26 6.90
N PHE A 284 -12.48 12.79 7.05
CA PHE A 284 -13.20 12.09 5.99
C PHE A 284 -13.45 13.06 4.83
N LYS A 285 -13.23 12.58 3.61
CA LYS A 285 -13.45 13.33 2.38
C LYS A 285 -14.09 12.41 1.37
N GLU A 286 -15.37 12.61 1.09
CA GLU A 286 -16.06 11.82 0.07
C GLU A 286 -15.39 12.03 -1.30
N ARG A 287 -15.14 10.91 -1.99
CA ARG A 287 -14.56 10.90 -3.34
C ARG A 287 -15.40 9.94 -4.18
N PRO A 288 -16.27 10.43 -5.08
CA PRO A 288 -17.19 9.56 -5.83
C PRO A 288 -16.50 8.50 -6.70
N TRP A 289 -15.23 8.71 -7.06
CA TRP A 289 -14.41 7.78 -7.83
C TRP A 289 -13.60 6.79 -6.96
N ALA A 290 -13.54 6.99 -5.64
CA ALA A 290 -12.76 6.13 -4.77
C ALA A 290 -13.35 4.71 -4.78
N PRO A 291 -12.50 3.66 -4.84
CA PRO A 291 -12.95 2.30 -4.72
C PRO A 291 -13.80 2.08 -3.46
N PRO A 292 -14.98 1.46 -3.56
CA PRO A 292 -15.85 1.25 -2.41
C PRO A 292 -15.12 0.36 -1.40
N GLN A 293 -15.04 0.78 -0.14
CA GLN A 293 -14.47 -0.04 0.92
C GLN A 293 -15.57 -0.88 1.56
N LEU A 294 -15.72 -2.13 1.11
CA LEU A 294 -16.82 -3.03 1.55
C LEU A 294 -16.90 -3.27 3.07
N HIS A 295 -15.82 -2.96 3.78
CA HIS A 295 -15.72 -3.10 5.24
C HIS A 295 -16.04 -1.81 6.01
N HIS A 296 -16.24 -0.67 5.34
CA HIS A 296 -16.69 0.57 5.97
C HIS A 296 -18.23 0.56 6.03
N THR A 297 -18.77 0.63 7.25
CA THR A 297 -20.21 0.52 7.52
C THR A 297 -20.80 1.84 8.03
N SER A 298 -19.95 2.74 8.51
CA SER A 298 -20.29 4.03 9.10
C SER A 298 -20.39 5.07 8.00
N ARG A 299 -21.44 5.90 8.09
CA ARG A 299 -21.57 7.08 7.23
C ARG A 299 -20.94 8.27 7.93
N LEU A 300 -19.83 8.75 7.41
CA LEU A 300 -19.21 10.03 7.80
C LEU A 300 -19.54 11.07 6.73
N ASN A 301 -19.63 12.34 7.14
CA ASN A 301 -19.73 13.45 6.19
C ASN A 301 -18.33 14.00 5.91
N THR A 302 -18.17 14.61 4.73
CA THR A 302 -16.94 15.33 4.42
C THR A 302 -16.64 16.37 5.51
N GLY A 303 -15.41 16.34 6.04
CA GLY A 303 -14.94 17.19 7.13
C GLY A 303 -15.06 16.57 8.53
N ASP A 304 -15.74 15.43 8.68
CA ASP A 304 -15.81 14.72 9.96
C ASP A 304 -14.45 14.09 10.31
N ALA A 305 -14.13 14.03 11.60
CA ALA A 305 -13.01 13.20 12.06
C ALA A 305 -13.34 11.71 11.89
N LEU A 306 -12.34 10.92 11.53
CA LEU A 306 -12.50 9.46 11.50
C LEU A 306 -12.90 8.95 12.89
N SER A 307 -13.97 8.14 12.95
CA SER A 307 -14.53 7.67 14.22
C SER A 307 -15.37 6.41 14.03
N GLY A 308 -15.73 5.77 15.15
CA GLY A 308 -16.57 4.58 15.14
C GLY A 308 -15.78 3.26 14.97
N PRO A 309 -16.50 2.14 14.80
CA PRO A 309 -15.91 0.80 14.79
C PRO A 309 -15.06 0.52 13.54
N ASP A 310 -15.30 1.21 12.44
CA ASP A 310 -14.53 1.07 11.20
C ASP A 310 -13.15 1.74 11.31
N PHE A 311 -13.06 2.81 12.10
CA PHE A 311 -11.86 3.60 12.31
C PHE A 311 -11.45 3.64 13.81
N PRO A 312 -11.17 2.48 14.42
CA PRO A 312 -10.89 2.41 15.85
C PRO A 312 -9.59 3.15 16.18
N VAL A 313 -9.56 3.75 17.37
CA VAL A 313 -8.30 4.22 17.97
C VAL A 313 -7.46 3.00 18.32
N VAL A 314 -6.24 2.95 17.79
CA VAL A 314 -5.33 1.80 17.94
C VAL A 314 -4.05 2.16 18.70
N TRP A 315 -3.79 3.46 18.86
CA TRP A 315 -2.71 3.95 19.71
C TRP A 315 -2.98 5.38 20.17
N GLN A 316 -2.51 5.70 21.37
CA GLN A 316 -2.52 7.04 21.94
C GLN A 316 -1.17 7.30 22.61
N LYS A 317 -0.64 8.50 22.41
CA LYS A 317 0.58 8.94 23.07
C LYS A 317 0.33 8.98 24.59
N ALA A 318 1.18 8.30 25.36
CA ALA A 318 1.13 8.40 26.81
C ALA A 318 1.40 9.87 27.24
N PRO A 319 0.73 10.37 28.30
CA PRO A 319 1.06 11.67 28.88
C PRO A 319 2.56 11.72 29.23
N GLN A 320 3.28 12.72 28.73
CA GLN A 320 4.69 12.92 29.10
C GLN A 320 4.78 13.69 30.42
N ASP A 321 5.34 13.08 31.46
CA ASP A 321 5.86 13.78 32.64
C ASP A 321 7.37 14.03 32.42
N GLY A 322 7.76 15.26 32.07
CA GLY A 322 9.17 15.69 32.01
C GLY A 322 9.58 16.50 30.76
N PRO A 323 10.73 17.22 30.80
CA PRO A 323 11.17 18.06 29.69
C PRO A 323 11.65 17.24 28.48
N ASN A 324 11.31 17.69 27.27
CA ASN A 324 11.78 17.13 26.00
C ASN A 324 13.30 17.36 25.85
N GLU A 325 14.11 16.31 25.98
CA GLU A 325 15.49 16.36 25.49
C GLU A 325 15.50 16.25 23.96
N THR A 326 16.11 17.24 23.31
CA THR A 326 16.34 17.22 21.87
C THR A 326 17.63 16.46 21.60
N VAL A 327 17.50 15.26 21.05
CA VAL A 327 18.66 14.47 20.58
C VAL A 327 19.01 14.94 19.16
N PRO A 328 20.28 15.30 18.88
CA PRO A 328 20.69 15.71 17.54
C PRO A 328 20.53 14.57 16.52
N VAL A 329 20.03 14.92 15.33
CA VAL A 329 19.87 14.03 14.16
C VAL A 329 21.26 13.73 13.56
N GLY A 330 21.56 12.46 13.30
CA GLY A 330 22.82 12.00 12.70
C GLY A 330 22.87 12.26 11.19
N ALA A 331 24.10 12.27 10.63
CA ALA A 331 24.37 12.67 9.23
C ALA A 331 24.06 11.61 8.16
N ASP A 332 23.28 10.55 8.47
CA ASP A 332 23.08 9.40 7.56
C ASP A 332 21.62 9.22 7.07
N VAL A 333 20.86 10.33 7.02
CA VAL A 333 19.44 10.36 6.59
C VAL A 333 19.27 9.85 5.15
N ASP A 334 20.25 10.08 4.28
CA ASP A 334 20.17 9.70 2.86
C ASP A 334 20.25 8.18 2.65
N GLN A 335 20.96 7.43 3.48
CA GLN A 335 20.99 5.95 3.40
C GLN A 335 19.66 5.32 3.83
N LEU A 336 18.93 5.96 4.75
CA LEU A 336 17.60 5.53 5.18
C LEU A 336 16.51 5.91 4.16
N ALA A 337 16.83 6.79 3.21
CA ALA A 337 15.96 7.28 2.15
C ALA A 337 16.05 6.46 0.85
N GLY A 338 16.67 5.28 0.87
CA GLY A 338 16.63 4.28 -0.19
C GLY A 338 17.76 4.36 -1.21
N THR A 339 17.92 3.27 -1.96
CA THR A 339 18.94 3.17 -3.02
C THR A 339 18.33 3.63 -4.33
N ARG A 340 19.06 4.39 -5.14
CA ARG A 340 18.57 4.84 -6.46
C ARG A 340 18.38 3.63 -7.37
N ALA A 341 17.22 3.52 -8.01
CA ALA A 341 17.02 2.55 -9.07
C ALA A 341 17.95 2.90 -10.25
N ALA A 342 18.71 1.91 -10.72
CA ALA A 342 19.72 2.06 -11.77
C ALA A 342 19.14 1.79 -13.16
#